data_AF-A0AAN9XH19-F1
#
_entry.id   AF-A0AAN9XH19-F1
#
_cell.length_a   1.000
_cell.length_b   1.000
_cell.length_c   1.000
_cell.angle_alpha   90.00
_cell.angle_beta   90.00
_cell.angle_gamma   90.00
#
_symmetry.space_group_name_H-M   'P 1'
#
loop_
_entity.id
_entity.type
_entity.pdbx_description
1 polymer ?
#
loop_
_entity_poly.entity_id
_entity_poly.type
_entity_poly.pdbx_seq_one_letter_code
_entity_poly.pdbx_strand_id
1 'polypeptide(L)'
;MSIEAVVNSFTITEFLKDNAKFDSFVNEWFAIINENGDGKLSCDGIRSRFGMLLPFGSVPPPHEENQEIFKRFDEDGNGFLDFNEFKSLMTEIMHAVARSIGASPIVVILAQGSLLMKPVLHELASSS
;
A
#
# COMPACT_ATOMS: atom_id res chain seq x y z
N MET A 1 4.67 -4.22 -18.58
CA MET A 1 5.16 -2.95 -19.17
C MET A 1 5.57 -2.05 -18.02
N SER A 2 6.71 -1.35 -18.11
CA SER A 2 7.14 -0.40 -17.07
C SER A 2 7.07 1.02 -17.60
N ILE A 3 6.71 1.99 -16.75
CA ILE A 3 6.71 3.42 -17.12
C ILE A 3 7.78 4.16 -16.33
N GLU A 4 8.36 5.17 -16.95
CA GLU A 4 9.17 6.17 -16.24
C GLU A 4 8.24 7.27 -15.74
N ALA A 5 8.30 7.58 -14.45
CA ALA A 5 7.47 8.59 -13.82
C ALA A 5 8.26 9.42 -12.82
N VAL A 6 7.82 10.65 -12.62
CA VAL A 6 8.31 11.51 -11.54
C VAL A 6 7.38 11.35 -10.35
N VAL A 7 7.93 11.09 -9.17
CA VAL A 7 7.17 10.92 -7.93
C VAL A 7 7.77 11.78 -6.84
N ASN A 8 6.91 12.37 -6.00
CA ASN A 8 7.29 13.02 -4.76
C ASN A 8 6.28 12.70 -3.65
N SER A 9 6.48 13.25 -2.45
CA SER A 9 5.55 13.09 -1.34
C SER A 9 4.14 13.61 -1.65
N PHE A 10 4.01 14.66 -2.46
CA PHE A 10 2.72 15.24 -2.82
C PHE A 10 1.90 14.30 -3.69
N THR A 11 2.50 13.66 -4.70
CA THR A 11 1.85 12.65 -5.56
C THR A 11 1.13 11.58 -4.74
N ILE A 12 1.77 11.10 -3.67
CA ILE A 12 1.21 10.08 -2.78
C ILE A 12 0.15 10.68 -1.86
N THR A 13 0.40 11.83 -1.25
CA THR A 13 -0.56 12.44 -0.32
C THR A 13 -1.83 12.94 -1.02
N GLU A 14 -1.75 13.40 -2.27
CA GLU A 14 -2.92 13.80 -3.06
C GLU A 14 -3.77 12.57 -3.41
N PHE A 15 -3.13 11.45 -3.76
CA PHE A 15 -3.83 10.18 -3.96
C PHE A 15 -4.55 9.69 -2.69
N LEU A 16 -3.91 9.82 -1.52
CA LEU A 16 -4.52 9.46 -0.24
C LEU A 16 -5.74 10.34 0.12
N LYS A 17 -5.79 11.59 -0.37
CA LYS A 17 -6.96 12.46 -0.18
C LYS A 17 -8.15 12.04 -1.04
N ASP A 18 -7.90 11.38 -2.17
CA ASP A 18 -8.95 10.82 -3.02
C ASP A 18 -9.41 9.45 -2.47
N ASN A 19 -10.28 9.52 -1.45
CA ASN A 19 -10.82 8.33 -0.79
C ASN A 19 -11.46 7.34 -1.78
N ALA A 20 -12.09 7.80 -2.85
CA ALA A 20 -12.74 6.90 -3.80
C ALA A 20 -11.71 6.07 -4.59
N LYS A 21 -10.64 6.72 -5.06
CA LYS A 21 -9.54 6.04 -5.76
C LYS A 21 -8.70 5.18 -4.82
N PHE A 22 -8.46 5.69 -3.61
CA PHE A 22 -7.72 4.97 -2.59
C PHE A 22 -8.49 3.72 -2.12
N ASP A 23 -9.78 3.83 -1.85
CA ASP A 23 -10.59 2.67 -1.40
C ASP A 23 -10.69 1.61 -2.48
N SER A 24 -10.85 2.02 -3.74
CA SER A 24 -10.78 1.10 -4.88
C SER A 24 -9.43 0.36 -4.93
N PHE A 25 -8.33 1.08 -4.74
CA PHE A 25 -6.99 0.51 -4.72
C PHE A 25 -6.79 -0.47 -3.56
N VAL A 26 -7.19 -0.09 -2.34
CA VAL A 26 -7.11 -0.96 -1.18
C VAL A 26 -7.97 -2.21 -1.38
N ASN A 27 -9.16 -2.08 -1.95
CA ASN A 27 -10.04 -3.21 -2.22
C ASN A 27 -9.48 -4.18 -3.28
N GLU A 28 -8.85 -3.66 -4.34
CA GLU A 28 -8.14 -4.49 -5.32
C GLU A 28 -7.04 -5.33 -4.63
N TRP A 29 -6.24 -4.71 -3.76
CA TRP A 29 -5.19 -5.42 -3.01
C TRP A 29 -5.75 -6.38 -1.97
N PHE A 30 -6.78 -5.97 -1.26
CA PHE A 30 -7.47 -6.81 -0.30
C PHE A 30 -7.97 -8.10 -0.98
N ALA A 31 -8.59 -7.98 -2.15
CA ALA A 31 -9.04 -9.12 -2.94
C ALA A 31 -7.90 -10.02 -3.44
N ILE A 32 -6.73 -9.45 -3.77
CA ILE A 32 -5.55 -10.23 -4.20
C ILE A 32 -4.99 -11.07 -3.05
N ILE A 33 -5.04 -10.57 -1.81
CA ILE A 33 -4.50 -11.26 -0.64
C ILE A 33 -5.55 -12.21 -0.02
N ASN A 34 -6.84 -11.84 -0.05
CA ASN A 34 -7.98 -12.60 0.44
C ASN A 34 -8.34 -13.74 -0.53
N GLU A 35 -7.40 -14.65 -0.82
CA GLU A 35 -7.59 -15.75 -1.79
C GLU A 35 -8.74 -16.69 -1.42
N ASN A 36 -9.03 -16.82 -0.13
CA ASN A 36 -10.11 -17.64 0.42
C ASN A 36 -11.47 -16.92 0.45
N GLY A 37 -11.51 -15.62 0.16
CA GLY A 37 -12.75 -14.83 0.07
C GLY A 37 -13.50 -14.70 1.40
N ASP A 38 -12.84 -14.94 2.54
CA ASP A 38 -13.52 -14.98 3.85
C ASP A 38 -13.66 -13.59 4.49
N GLY A 39 -13.10 -12.58 3.84
CA GLY A 39 -13.31 -11.17 4.18
C GLY A 39 -12.38 -10.67 5.26
N LYS A 40 -11.31 -11.42 5.56
CA LYS A 40 -10.28 -11.06 6.51
C LYS A 40 -8.92 -11.55 6.04
N LEU A 41 -7.86 -10.82 6.36
CA LEU A 41 -6.51 -11.12 5.94
C LEU A 41 -5.70 -11.69 7.09
N SER A 42 -5.14 -12.87 6.91
CA SER A 42 -4.22 -13.44 7.89
C SER A 42 -2.86 -12.74 7.80
N CYS A 43 -2.15 -12.67 8.93
CA CYS A 43 -0.77 -12.15 8.98
C CYS A 43 0.16 -12.81 7.95
N ASP A 44 0.01 -14.12 7.71
CA ASP A 44 0.81 -14.84 6.72
C ASP A 44 0.47 -14.46 5.27
N GLY A 45 -0.82 -14.23 4.97
CA GLY A 45 -1.26 -13.79 3.64
C GLY A 45 -0.73 -12.40 3.30
N ILE A 46 -0.83 -11.46 4.25
CA ILE A 46 -0.24 -10.13 4.10
C ILE A 46 1.26 -10.25 3.94
N ARG A 47 1.96 -11.01 4.79
CA ARG A 47 3.41 -11.23 4.71
C ARG A 47 3.86 -11.77 3.36
N SER A 48 3.15 -12.75 2.82
CA SER A 48 3.43 -13.37 1.52
C SER A 48 3.37 -12.35 0.38
N ARG A 49 2.45 -11.39 0.46
CA ARG A 49 2.28 -10.32 -0.53
C ARG A 49 2.93 -8.98 -0.11
N PHE A 50 3.51 -8.91 1.08
CA PHE A 50 4.09 -7.70 1.67
C PHE A 50 5.25 -7.15 0.85
N GLY A 51 6.07 -8.04 0.28
CA GLY A 51 7.16 -7.66 -0.62
C GLY A 51 6.68 -7.04 -1.94
N MET A 52 5.43 -7.30 -2.37
CA MET A 52 4.81 -6.62 -3.51
C MET A 52 4.21 -5.26 -3.10
N LEU A 53 3.88 -5.12 -1.83
CA LEU A 53 3.17 -3.97 -1.29
C LEU A 53 4.13 -2.84 -0.91
N LEU A 54 5.32 -3.16 -0.40
CA LEU A 54 6.34 -2.14 -0.14
C LEU A 54 7.07 -1.72 -1.42
N PRO A 55 7.31 -0.41 -1.61
CA PRO A 55 8.19 0.02 -2.67
C PRO A 55 9.61 -0.49 -2.38
N PHE A 56 10.32 -0.82 -3.45
CA PHE A 56 11.71 -1.29 -3.43
C PHE A 56 11.96 -2.74 -2.98
N GLY A 57 10.94 -3.61 -2.96
CA GLY A 57 11.15 -5.03 -2.67
C GLY A 57 11.72 -5.25 -1.26
N SER A 58 11.35 -4.37 -0.33
CA SER A 58 11.78 -4.42 1.06
C SER A 58 11.47 -5.80 1.64
N VAL A 59 12.46 -6.38 2.32
CA VAL A 59 12.31 -7.69 2.96
C VAL A 59 11.19 -7.56 4.00
N PRO A 60 10.18 -8.46 3.99
CA PRO A 60 9.17 -8.44 5.04
C PRO A 60 9.89 -8.56 6.39
N PRO A 61 9.52 -7.75 7.40
CA PRO A 61 10.16 -7.81 8.69
C PRO A 61 10.09 -9.24 9.26
N PRO A 62 11.09 -9.63 10.07
CA PRO A 62 11.11 -10.96 10.69
C PRO A 62 9.79 -11.26 11.39
N HIS A 63 9.45 -12.54 11.50
CA HIS A 63 8.12 -13.00 11.90
C HIS A 63 7.58 -12.32 13.17
N GLU A 64 8.44 -12.09 14.17
CA GLU A 64 8.07 -11.41 15.42
C GLU A 64 7.69 -9.94 15.22
N GLU A 65 8.47 -9.19 14.43
CA GLU A 65 8.20 -7.76 14.17
C GLU A 65 6.98 -7.57 13.26
N ASN A 66 6.77 -8.51 12.32
CA ASN A 66 5.55 -8.55 11.51
C ASN A 66 4.29 -8.77 12.37
N GLN A 67 4.37 -9.64 13.40
CA GLN A 67 3.27 -9.84 14.34
C GLN A 67 3.01 -8.61 15.21
N GLU A 68 4.04 -7.86 15.60
CA GLU A 68 3.85 -6.61 16.35
C GLU A 68 3.20 -5.51 15.51
N ILE A 69 3.64 -5.37 14.25
CA ILE A 69 2.99 -4.45 13.30
C ILE A 69 1.54 -4.90 13.11
N PHE A 70 1.30 -6.17 12.88
CA PHE A 70 -0.04 -6.70 12.68
C PHE A 70 -0.96 -6.43 13.88
N LYS A 71 -0.51 -6.77 15.09
CA LYS A 71 -1.24 -6.53 16.34
C LYS A 71 -1.54 -5.05 16.60
N ARG A 72 -0.78 -4.14 16.00
CA ARG A 72 -1.02 -2.71 16.13
C ARG A 72 -2.21 -2.23 15.29
N PHE A 73 -2.53 -2.94 14.22
CA PHE A 73 -3.64 -2.62 13.32
C PHE A 73 -4.85 -3.55 13.48
N ASP A 74 -4.66 -4.74 14.06
CA ASP A 74 -5.70 -5.67 14.52
C ASP A 74 -6.34 -5.10 15.80
N GLU A 75 -7.34 -4.23 15.64
CA GLU A 75 -7.98 -3.50 16.73
C GLU A 75 -8.91 -4.41 17.55
N ASP A 76 -9.53 -5.40 16.91
CA ASP A 76 -10.41 -6.36 17.57
C ASP A 76 -9.65 -7.57 18.16
N GLY A 77 -8.38 -7.73 17.82
CA GLY A 77 -7.49 -8.75 18.35
C GLY A 77 -7.86 -10.16 17.89
N ASN A 78 -8.56 -10.28 16.76
CA ASN A 78 -9.04 -11.56 16.24
C ASN A 78 -7.93 -12.35 15.52
N GLY A 79 -6.77 -11.74 15.26
CA GLY A 79 -5.64 -12.33 14.55
C GLY A 79 -5.71 -12.22 13.01
N PHE A 80 -6.65 -11.45 12.49
CA PHE A 80 -6.90 -11.16 11.08
C PHE A 80 -7.15 -9.66 10.89
N LEU A 81 -6.83 -9.10 9.73
CA LEU A 81 -7.21 -7.73 9.40
C LEU A 81 -8.45 -7.72 8.52
N ASP A 82 -9.48 -7.02 8.96
CA ASP A 82 -10.60 -6.67 8.10
C ASP A 82 -10.23 -5.56 7.10
N PHE A 83 -11.17 -5.21 6.22
CA PHE A 83 -10.94 -4.21 5.19
C PHE A 83 -10.53 -2.83 5.74
N ASN A 84 -11.15 -2.36 6.82
CA ASN A 84 -10.87 -1.07 7.42
C ASN A 84 -9.51 -1.05 8.13
N GLU A 85 -9.17 -2.14 8.81
CA GLU A 85 -7.87 -2.30 9.46
C GLU A 85 -6.74 -2.37 8.42
N PHE A 86 -6.97 -3.15 7.35
CA PHE A 86 -6.05 -3.22 6.22
C PHE A 86 -5.92 -1.86 5.51
N LYS A 87 -7.02 -1.12 5.35
CA LYS A 87 -6.98 0.25 4.81
C LYS A 87 -6.11 1.16 5.67
N SER A 88 -6.22 1.08 6.99
CA SER A 88 -5.40 1.85 7.93
C SER A 88 -3.90 1.50 7.82
N LEU A 89 -3.58 0.21 7.70
CA LEU A 89 -2.22 -0.27 7.40
C LEU A 89 -1.70 0.33 6.09
N MET A 90 -2.49 0.30 5.01
CA MET A 90 -2.11 0.86 3.71
C MET A 90 -1.86 2.37 3.79
N THR A 91 -2.70 3.11 4.51
CA THR A 91 -2.55 4.55 4.70
C THR A 91 -1.22 4.86 5.40
N GLU A 92 -0.89 4.14 6.46
CA GLU A 92 0.38 4.34 7.18
C GLU A 92 1.60 4.00 6.32
N ILE A 93 1.55 2.90 5.55
CA ILE A 93 2.63 2.54 4.62
C ILE A 93 2.81 3.64 3.57
N MET A 94 1.73 4.11 2.93
CA MET A 94 1.79 5.16 1.92
C MET A 94 2.32 6.48 2.50
N HIS A 95 1.95 6.83 3.73
CA HIS A 95 2.54 7.97 4.43
C HIS A 95 4.02 7.79 4.71
N ALA A 96 4.45 6.60 5.16
CA ALA A 96 5.86 6.30 5.38
C ALA A 96 6.66 6.41 4.08
N VAL A 97 6.12 5.93 2.97
CA VAL A 97 6.72 6.05 1.63
C VAL A 97 6.80 7.50 1.21
N ALA A 98 5.73 8.29 1.39
CA ALA A 98 5.73 9.72 1.09
C ALA A 98 6.81 10.47 1.89
N ARG A 99 6.98 10.13 3.18
CA ARG A 99 8.05 10.69 4.03
C ARG A 99 9.45 10.26 3.58
N SER A 100 9.60 9.01 3.15
CA SER A 100 10.87 8.45 2.67
C SER A 100 11.33 9.08 1.35
N ILE A 101 10.41 9.28 0.40
CA ILE A 101 10.68 9.97 -0.87
C ILE A 101 10.95 11.47 -0.63
N GLY A 102 10.17 12.08 0.26
CA GLY A 102 10.26 13.51 0.56
C GLY A 102 9.68 14.40 -0.55
N ALA A 103 9.83 15.71 -0.38
CA ALA A 103 9.25 16.71 -1.28
C ALA A 103 10.03 16.88 -2.60
N SER A 104 11.26 16.38 -2.66
CA SER A 104 12.09 16.46 -3.87
C SER A 104 11.62 15.44 -4.91
N PRO A 105 11.33 15.87 -6.15
CA PRO A 105 10.93 14.95 -7.21
C PRO A 105 12.04 13.96 -7.54
N ILE A 106 11.69 12.67 -7.58
CA ILE A 106 12.58 11.59 -8.01
C ILE A 106 12.00 10.91 -9.25
N VAL A 107 12.89 10.50 -10.16
CA VAL A 107 12.51 9.69 -11.32
C VAL A 107 12.55 8.22 -10.92
N VAL A 108 11.45 7.51 -11.13
CA VAL A 108 11.29 6.09 -10.80
C VAL A 108 10.77 5.32 -11.99
N ILE A 109 11.26 4.08 -12.15
CA ILE A 109 10.73 3.13 -13.12
C ILE A 109 9.69 2.27 -12.41
N LEU A 110 8.42 2.45 -12.76
CA LEU A 110 7.30 1.77 -12.15
C LEU A 110 6.89 0.55 -12.97
N ALA A 111 6.91 -0.62 -12.34
CA ALA A 111 6.36 -1.83 -12.91
C ALA A 111 4.83 -1.81 -12.85
N GLN A 112 4.20 -2.55 -13.76
CA GLN A 112 2.75 -2.74 -13.79
C GLN A 112 2.27 -3.39 -12.48
N GLY A 113 1.31 -2.75 -11.81
CA GLY A 113 0.80 -3.20 -10.51
C GLY A 113 1.65 -2.77 -9.30
N SER A 114 2.71 -1.97 -9.49
CA SER A 114 3.45 -1.40 -8.36
C SER A 114 2.60 -0.43 -7.55
N LEU A 115 2.89 -0.35 -6.24
CA LEU A 115 2.21 0.53 -5.28
C LEU A 115 2.12 1.99 -5.79
N LEU A 116 3.22 2.51 -6.35
CA LEU A 116 3.33 3.91 -6.78
C LEU A 116 2.67 4.19 -8.14
N MET A 117 2.25 3.16 -8.88
CA MET A 117 1.63 3.34 -10.19
C MET A 117 0.30 4.10 -10.08
N LYS A 118 -0.55 3.75 -9.10
CA LYS A 118 -1.89 4.35 -8.96
C LYS A 118 -1.83 5.83 -8.53
N PRO A 119 -0.97 6.23 -7.55
CA PRO A 119 -0.73 7.64 -7.27
C PRO A 119 -0.26 8.45 -8.48
N VAL A 120 0.68 7.91 -9.27
CA VAL A 120 1.17 8.60 -10.48
C VAL A 120 0.06 8.77 -11.51
N LEU A 121 -0.70 7.72 -11.78
CA LEU A 121 -1.82 7.80 -12.73
C LEU A 121 -2.90 8.79 -12.26
N HIS A 122 -3.13 8.89 -10.95
CA HIS A 122 -4.03 9.89 -10.37
C HIS A 122 -3.52 11.31 -10.61
N GLU A 123 -2.25 11.59 -10.32
CA GLU A 123 -1.65 12.91 -10.56
C GLU A 123 -1.66 13.30 -12.04
N LEU A 124 -1.35 12.37 -12.95
CA LEU A 124 -1.42 12.59 -14.40
C LEU A 124 -2.85 12.90 -14.86
N ALA A 125 -3.84 12.21 -14.30
CA ALA A 125 -5.26 12.46 -14.61
C ALA A 125 -5.76 13.79 -14.04
N SER A 126 -5.23 14.24 -12.90
CA SER A 126 -5.57 15.55 -12.29
C SER A 126 -4.84 16.73 -12.95
N SER A 127 -3.75 16.46 -13.68
CA SER A 127 -2.95 17.49 -14.39
C SER A 127 -3.41 17.74 -15.83
N SER A 128 -4.45 17.03 -16.29
CA SER A 128 -5.05 17.12 -17.63
C SER A 128 -6.34 17.93 -17.62
#